data_AF-A0A9E2J0U5-F1
#
_entry.id   AF-A0A9E2J0U5-F1
#
_cell.length_a   1.000
_cell.length_b   1.000
_cell.length_c   1.000
_cell.angle_alpha   90.00
_cell.angle_beta   90.00
_cell.angle_gamma   90.00
#
_symmetry.space_group_name_H-M   'P 1'
#
loop_
_entity.id
_entity.type
_entity.pdbx_description
1 polymer ?
#
loop_
_entity_poly.entity_id
_entity_poly.type
_entity_poly.pdbx_seq_one_letter_code
_entity_poly.pdbx_strand_id
1 'polypeptide(L)'
;MKRNEIGEKILSGLCDLFSTAEIIFSRDSLWKKMQRLGGAPDRRSFMRSFNSLQRSGFWRLSKKGSYQLTTKGIAKLERLGFSRSIKKQKWDGLWRIIIFDISEDKKAAREALRQKLKRFGFYHLQKSVFVLPYDCEKEIAALADFFEANDSIEYITAKTLGNKEREIKDFFNL
;
A
#
# COMPACT_ATOMS: atom_id res chain seq x y z
N MET A 1 17.05 14.97 3.89
CA MET A 1 16.45 13.66 4.25
C MET A 1 17.45 12.84 5.04
N LYS A 2 17.07 12.34 6.21
CA LYS A 2 17.96 11.50 7.03
C LYS A 2 18.06 10.10 6.43
N ARG A 3 19.15 9.37 6.72
CA ARG A 3 19.47 8.07 6.10
C ARG A 3 18.40 6.98 6.34
N ASN A 4 17.71 7.01 7.48
CA ASN A 4 16.64 6.05 7.79
C ASN A 4 15.36 6.30 6.97
N GLU A 5 15.04 7.56 6.73
CA GLU A 5 13.88 8.05 5.98
C GLU A 5 13.90 7.57 4.51
N ILE A 6 15.09 7.57 3.89
CA ILE A 6 15.28 7.06 2.52
C ILE A 6 14.99 5.56 2.46
N GLY A 7 15.44 4.80 3.47
CA GLY A 7 15.22 3.37 3.53
C GLY A 7 13.73 3.02 3.64
N GLU A 8 12.98 3.79 4.42
CA GLU A 8 11.54 3.61 4.61
C GLU A 8 10.76 3.94 3.33
N LYS A 9 11.11 5.01 2.62
CA LYS A 9 10.51 5.32 1.31
C LYS A 9 10.80 4.24 0.25
N ILE A 10 12.03 3.70 0.21
CA ILE A 10 12.39 2.60 -0.70
C ILE A 10 11.54 1.35 -0.40
N LEU A 11 11.40 1.02 0.88
CA LEU A 11 10.60 -0.10 1.34
C LEU A 11 9.11 0.09 0.98
N SER A 12 8.57 1.28 1.22
CA SER A 12 7.18 1.61 0.89
C SER A 12 6.85 1.45 -0.60
N GLY A 13 7.74 1.90 -1.50
CA GLY A 13 7.60 1.72 -2.95
C GLY A 13 7.53 0.25 -3.42
N LEU A 14 7.97 -0.71 -2.60
CA LEU A 14 7.91 -2.15 -2.87
C LEU A 14 6.55 -2.78 -2.54
N CYS A 15 5.81 -2.25 -1.56
CA CYS A 15 4.46 -2.74 -1.20
C CYS A 15 3.44 -2.53 -2.33
N ASP A 16 3.76 -1.61 -3.22
CA ASP A 16 2.95 -1.20 -4.36
C ASP A 16 3.20 -2.02 -5.63
N LEU A 17 4.28 -2.81 -5.64
CA LEU A 17 4.73 -3.56 -6.79
C LEU A 17 4.15 -4.98 -6.89
N PHE A 18 3.43 -5.51 -5.89
CA PHE A 18 3.09 -6.95 -5.89
C PHE A 18 1.67 -7.34 -5.49
N SER A 19 1.16 -8.31 -6.27
CA SER A 19 -0.06 -9.08 -6.09
C SER A 19 0.24 -10.57 -5.84
N THR A 20 1.44 -10.91 -5.37
CA THR A 20 1.89 -12.30 -5.21
C THR A 20 2.57 -12.54 -3.86
N ALA A 21 2.53 -13.79 -3.41
CA ALA A 21 3.13 -14.24 -2.15
C ALA A 21 4.64 -13.88 -2.01
N GLU A 22 5.32 -13.64 -3.13
CA GLU A 22 6.70 -13.14 -3.20
C GLU A 22 6.75 -11.75 -3.88
N ILE A 23 7.44 -10.80 -3.26
CA ILE A 23 7.71 -9.45 -3.79
C ILE A 23 9.03 -9.51 -4.60
N ILE A 24 8.97 -9.50 -5.95
CA ILE A 24 10.11 -9.67 -6.87
C ILE A 24 10.30 -8.48 -7.83
N PHE A 25 11.30 -7.63 -7.62
CA PHE A 25 11.50 -6.37 -8.35
C PHE A 25 12.88 -6.29 -9.00
N SER A 26 13.08 -5.39 -9.97
CA SER A 26 14.42 -5.01 -10.41
C SER A 26 14.84 -3.70 -9.76
N ARG A 27 16.14 -3.46 -9.69
CA ARG A 27 16.67 -2.19 -9.16
C ARG A 27 16.15 -1.00 -9.98
N ASP A 28 16.10 -1.15 -11.30
CA ASP A 28 15.63 -0.09 -12.20
C ASP A 28 14.12 0.13 -12.10
N SER A 29 13.32 -0.92 -11.90
CA SER A 29 11.88 -0.78 -11.71
C SER A 29 11.58 -0.05 -10.40
N LEU A 30 12.31 -0.35 -9.32
CA LEU A 30 12.20 0.35 -8.05
C LEU A 30 12.66 1.81 -8.14
N TRP A 31 13.78 2.08 -8.81
CA TRP A 31 14.26 3.44 -9.04
C TRP A 31 13.25 4.29 -9.80
N LYS A 32 12.73 3.79 -10.94
CA LYS A 32 11.70 4.49 -11.73
C LYS A 32 10.42 4.72 -10.92
N LYS A 33 10.02 3.76 -10.08
CA LYS A 33 8.87 3.89 -9.19
C LYS A 33 9.10 5.01 -8.18
N MET A 34 10.26 5.04 -7.52
CA MET A 34 10.60 6.11 -6.57
C MET A 34 10.59 7.50 -7.21
N GLN A 35 11.09 7.65 -8.44
CA GLN A 35 11.04 8.92 -9.16
C GLN A 35 9.61 9.43 -9.38
N ARG A 36 8.63 8.53 -9.49
CA ARG A 36 7.21 8.86 -9.68
C ARG A 36 6.46 9.17 -8.39
N LEU A 37 6.99 8.75 -7.24
CA LEU A 37 6.33 8.88 -5.94
C LEU A 37 6.61 10.21 -5.23
N GLY A 38 7.36 11.13 -5.84
CA GLY A 38 7.75 12.39 -5.20
C GLY A 38 8.86 12.21 -4.15
N GLY A 39 9.69 13.25 -3.97
CA GLY A 39 10.75 13.25 -2.95
C GLY A 39 11.82 12.16 -3.08
N ALA A 40 12.10 11.68 -4.29
CA ALA A 40 13.11 10.66 -4.54
C ALA A 40 14.53 11.19 -4.22
N PRO A 41 15.36 10.42 -3.49
CA PRO A 41 16.75 10.79 -3.26
C PRO A 41 17.54 10.79 -4.58
N ASP A 42 18.68 11.47 -4.60
CA ASP A 42 19.60 11.38 -5.74
C ASP A 42 20.05 9.91 -5.98
N ARG A 43 20.46 9.61 -7.21
CA ARG A 43 20.80 8.24 -7.63
C ARG A 43 21.89 7.64 -6.74
N ARG A 44 22.88 8.42 -6.28
CA ARG A 44 23.96 7.92 -5.43
C ARG A 44 23.43 7.55 -4.05
N SER A 45 22.56 8.36 -3.47
CA SER A 45 21.92 8.08 -2.17
C SER A 45 20.93 6.91 -2.24
N PHE A 46 20.19 6.78 -3.34
CA PHE A 46 19.38 5.58 -3.62
C PHE A 46 20.24 4.32 -3.65
N MET A 47 21.32 4.31 -4.46
CA MET A 47 22.20 3.15 -4.62
C MET A 47 22.85 2.73 -3.29
N ARG A 48 23.29 3.70 -2.47
CA ARG A 48 23.84 3.44 -1.14
C ARG A 48 22.81 2.78 -0.22
N SER A 49 21.60 3.33 -0.17
CA SER A 49 20.51 2.80 0.68
C SER A 49 20.05 1.43 0.21
N PHE A 50 19.93 1.25 -1.11
CA PHE A 50 19.61 -0.04 -1.73
C PHE A 50 20.61 -1.12 -1.33
N ASN A 51 21.90 -0.84 -1.49
CA ASN A 51 22.95 -1.79 -1.14
C ASN A 51 23.01 -2.05 0.37
N SER A 52 22.76 -1.03 1.20
CA SER A 52 22.67 -1.20 2.66
C SER A 52 21.52 -2.14 3.03
N LEU A 53 20.33 -1.94 2.46
CA LEU A 53 19.16 -2.78 2.73
C LEU A 53 19.37 -4.22 2.25
N GLN A 54 20.05 -4.40 1.11
CA GLN A 54 20.47 -5.71 0.63
C GLN A 54 21.42 -6.41 1.61
N ARG A 55 22.49 -5.71 2.06
CA ARG A 55 23.46 -6.26 3.03
C ARG A 55 22.82 -6.57 4.38
N SER A 56 21.85 -5.77 4.81
CA SER A 56 21.07 -6.01 6.01
C SER A 56 20.04 -7.16 5.85
N GLY A 57 19.92 -7.75 4.66
CA GLY A 57 19.11 -8.92 4.39
C GLY A 57 17.62 -8.66 4.20
N PHE A 58 17.20 -7.42 3.85
CA PHE A 58 15.79 -7.12 3.59
C PHE A 58 15.31 -7.65 2.24
N TRP A 59 16.21 -7.84 1.28
CA TRP A 59 15.94 -8.55 0.03
C TRP A 59 17.19 -9.30 -0.45
N ARG A 60 16.98 -10.34 -1.25
CA ARG A 60 18.01 -11.19 -1.85
C ARG A 60 18.01 -11.06 -3.36
N LEU A 61 19.18 -11.18 -3.99
CA LEU A 61 19.27 -11.32 -5.44
C LEU A 61 18.90 -12.75 -5.83
N SER A 62 17.96 -12.91 -6.76
CA SER A 62 17.57 -14.18 -7.35
C SER A 62 18.57 -14.60 -8.42
N LYS A 63 18.58 -15.89 -8.77
CA LYS A 63 19.41 -16.42 -9.87
C LYS A 63 19.10 -15.75 -11.22
N LYS A 64 17.91 -15.15 -11.38
CA LYS A 64 17.46 -14.47 -12.60
C LYS A 64 17.83 -12.97 -12.63
N GLY A 65 18.61 -12.48 -11.65
CA GLY A 65 19.02 -11.08 -11.58
C GLY A 65 17.97 -10.13 -10.99
N SER A 66 16.81 -10.64 -10.56
CA SER A 66 15.78 -9.87 -9.85
C SER A 66 15.98 -9.92 -8.34
N TYR A 67 15.45 -8.94 -7.61
CA TYR A 67 15.49 -8.88 -6.16
C TYR A 67 14.20 -9.40 -5.56
N GLN A 68 14.29 -10.26 -4.55
CA GLN A 68 13.15 -10.79 -3.82
C GLN A 68 13.20 -10.34 -2.37
N LEU A 69 12.10 -9.80 -1.86
CA LEU A 69 11.99 -9.43 -0.46
C LEU A 69 12.08 -10.67 0.44
N THR A 70 12.86 -10.60 1.51
CA THR A 70 12.96 -11.69 2.49
C THR A 70 11.86 -11.58 3.54
N THR A 71 11.66 -12.61 4.36
CA THR A 71 10.78 -12.55 5.54
C THR A 71 11.13 -11.37 6.46
N LYS A 72 12.41 -11.03 6.58
CA LYS A 72 12.88 -9.84 7.34
C LYS A 72 12.43 -8.54 6.68
N GLY A 73 12.53 -8.45 5.34
CA GLY A 73 11.96 -7.37 4.55
C GLY A 73 10.48 -7.16 4.81
N ILE A 74 9.73 -8.26 4.74
CA ILE A 74 8.27 -8.27 4.93
C ILE A 74 7.94 -7.80 6.35
N ALA A 75 8.57 -8.38 7.37
CA ALA A 75 8.32 -7.99 8.76
C ALA A 75 8.66 -6.52 9.03
N LYS A 76 9.68 -5.96 8.36
CA LYS A 76 9.99 -4.53 8.46
C LYS A 76 8.93 -3.66 7.79
N LEU A 77 8.39 -4.07 6.64
CA LEU A 77 7.26 -3.37 6.00
C LEU A 77 6.02 -3.36 6.88
N GLU A 78 5.67 -4.51 7.45
CA GLU A 78 4.52 -4.63 8.36
C GLU A 78 4.70 -3.76 9.61
N ARG A 79 5.90 -3.72 10.20
CA ARG A 79 6.22 -2.81 11.32
C ARG A 79 6.14 -1.33 10.96
N LEU A 80 6.32 -0.98 9.69
CA LEU A 80 6.17 0.37 9.18
C LEU A 80 4.73 0.70 8.75
N GLY A 81 3.77 -0.20 9.02
CA GLY A 81 2.37 -0.02 8.65
C GLY A 81 2.03 -0.41 7.21
N PHE A 82 3.02 -0.82 6.40
CA PHE A 82 2.80 -1.25 5.02
C PHE A 82 2.39 -2.72 4.97
N SER A 83 1.15 -3.01 5.36
CA SER A 83 0.61 -4.36 5.27
C SER A 83 0.39 -4.80 3.82
N ARG A 84 0.60 -6.10 3.54
CA ARG A 84 0.30 -6.71 2.23
C ARG A 84 -1.19 -6.96 2.02
N SER A 85 -1.94 -7.06 3.11
CA SER A 85 -3.37 -7.34 3.10
C SER A 85 -4.01 -6.85 4.39
N ILE A 86 -5.29 -6.52 4.36
CA ILE A 86 -6.04 -6.33 5.59
C ILE A 86 -6.34 -7.70 6.18
N LYS A 87 -6.04 -7.88 7.47
CA LYS A 87 -6.37 -9.13 8.16
C LYS A 87 -7.89 -9.22 8.26
N LYS A 88 -8.46 -10.34 7.80
CA LYS A 88 -9.86 -10.63 8.06
C LYS A 88 -10.02 -10.87 9.55
N GLN A 89 -10.86 -10.06 10.18
CA GLN A 89 -11.19 -10.13 11.60
C GLN A 89 -12.67 -10.52 11.73
N LYS A 90 -13.13 -10.85 12.94
CA LYS A 90 -14.57 -10.94 13.17
C LYS A 90 -15.18 -9.56 12.92
N TRP A 91 -16.26 -9.51 12.14
CA TRP A 91 -16.98 -8.25 11.94
C TRP A 91 -17.54 -7.76 13.28
N ASP A 92 -17.28 -6.50 13.60
CA ASP A 92 -17.72 -5.84 14.84
C ASP A 92 -19.03 -5.07 14.67
N GLY A 93 -19.70 -5.20 13.52
CA GLY A 93 -20.93 -4.49 13.20
C GLY A 93 -20.72 -3.10 12.59
N LEU A 94 -19.48 -2.68 12.32
CA LEU A 94 -19.17 -1.39 11.71
C LEU A 94 -18.60 -1.55 10.30
N TRP A 95 -18.92 -0.60 9.43
CA TRP A 95 -18.38 -0.47 8.08
C TRP A 95 -17.27 0.56 8.04
N ARG A 96 -16.22 0.26 7.28
CA ARG A 96 -15.08 1.14 7.01
C ARG A 96 -15.23 1.60 5.59
N ILE A 97 -15.53 2.88 5.44
CA ILE A 97 -15.76 3.51 4.15
C ILE A 97 -14.58 4.40 3.86
N ILE A 98 -13.94 4.16 2.74
CA ILE A 98 -12.84 4.98 2.23
C ILE A 98 -13.39 5.79 1.09
N ILE A 99 -13.37 7.10 1.25
CA ILE A 99 -13.65 8.05 0.17
C ILE A 99 -12.38 8.82 -0.16
N PHE A 100 -12.20 9.15 -1.43
CA PHE A 100 -11.07 9.97 -1.82
C PHE A 100 -11.37 10.90 -2.98
N ASP A 101 -10.75 12.07 -2.99
CA ASP A 101 -10.81 13.05 -4.06
C ASP A 101 -9.40 13.41 -4.54
N ILE A 102 -8.83 12.50 -5.33
CA ILE A 102 -7.51 12.70 -5.94
C ILE A 102 -7.70 13.38 -7.31
N SER A 103 -7.06 14.53 -7.46
CA SER A 103 -7.10 15.39 -8.64
C SER A 103 -6.69 14.68 -9.95
N GLU A 104 -7.21 15.15 -11.09
CA GLU A 104 -7.03 14.51 -12.40
C GLU A 104 -5.57 14.51 -12.90
N ASP A 105 -4.78 15.52 -12.54
CA ASP A 105 -3.34 15.58 -12.80
C ASP A 105 -2.57 14.41 -12.12
N LYS A 106 -3.14 13.85 -11.04
CA LYS A 106 -2.64 12.67 -10.32
C LYS A 106 -3.38 11.37 -10.70
N LYS A 107 -3.91 11.26 -11.91
CA LYS A 107 -4.65 10.07 -12.41
C LYS A 107 -3.95 8.74 -12.13
N ALA A 108 -2.62 8.68 -12.29
CA ALA A 108 -1.85 7.46 -12.04
C ALA A 108 -1.88 7.02 -10.56
N ALA A 109 -1.77 7.97 -9.63
CA ALA A 109 -1.85 7.71 -8.19
C ALA A 109 -3.25 7.24 -7.80
N ARG A 110 -4.28 7.89 -8.34
CA ARG A 110 -5.68 7.51 -8.12
C ARG A 110 -5.99 6.08 -8.56
N GLU A 111 -5.53 5.68 -9.75
CA GLU A 111 -5.75 4.30 -10.20
C GLU A 111 -4.91 3.28 -9.43
N ALA A 112 -3.71 3.65 -8.98
CA ALA A 112 -2.91 2.81 -8.09
C ALA A 112 -3.63 2.56 -6.75
N LEU A 113 -4.18 3.61 -6.12
CA LEU A 113 -4.96 3.50 -4.89
C LEU A 113 -6.17 2.59 -5.08
N ARG A 114 -6.96 2.79 -6.15
CA ARG A 114 -8.11 1.93 -6.48
C ARG A 114 -7.73 0.47 -6.61
N GLN A 115 -6.67 0.17 -7.36
CA GLN A 115 -6.20 -1.20 -7.52
C GLN A 115 -5.73 -1.79 -6.20
N LYS A 116 -5.10 -0.99 -5.33
CA LYS A 116 -4.64 -1.42 -4.02
C LYS A 116 -5.79 -1.74 -3.08
N LEU A 117 -6.81 -0.87 -2.99
CA LEU A 117 -8.03 -1.11 -2.19
C LEU A 117 -8.77 -2.36 -2.67
N LYS A 118 -8.93 -2.56 -3.99
CA LYS A 118 -9.52 -3.81 -4.52
C LYS A 118 -8.74 -5.04 -4.10
N ARG A 119 -7.41 -4.99 -4.15
CA ARG A 119 -6.54 -6.12 -3.73
C ARG A 119 -6.60 -6.39 -2.23
N PHE A 120 -6.87 -5.37 -1.42
CA PHE A 120 -7.13 -5.52 0.02
C PHE A 120 -8.50 -6.11 0.32
N GLY A 121 -9.33 -6.34 -0.71
CA GLY A 121 -10.63 -6.97 -0.59
C GLY A 121 -11.76 -5.99 -0.34
N PHE A 122 -11.57 -4.68 -0.53
CA PHE A 122 -12.66 -3.72 -0.43
C PHE A 122 -13.72 -3.97 -1.51
N TYR A 123 -14.98 -3.81 -1.14
CA TYR A 123 -16.09 -3.70 -2.08
C TYR A 123 -16.07 -2.31 -2.73
N HIS A 124 -16.14 -2.26 -4.05
CA HIS A 124 -16.10 -1.02 -4.83
C HIS A 124 -17.52 -0.47 -4.99
N LEU A 125 -17.92 0.45 -4.09
CA LEU A 125 -19.28 0.98 -4.01
C LEU A 125 -19.57 2.01 -5.12
N GLN A 126 -18.62 2.90 -5.36
CA GLN A 126 -18.63 3.92 -6.41
C GLN A 126 -17.18 4.25 -6.82
N LYS A 127 -17.02 5.08 -7.86
CA LYS A 127 -15.73 5.44 -8.48
C LYS A 127 -14.63 5.76 -7.44
N SER A 128 -14.95 6.48 -6.38
CA SER A 128 -14.00 6.81 -5.31
C SER A 128 -14.50 6.44 -3.92
N VAL A 129 -15.36 5.41 -3.83
CA VAL A 129 -15.94 4.95 -2.56
C VAL A 129 -15.74 3.45 -2.43
N PHE A 130 -15.05 3.04 -1.38
CA PHE A 130 -14.69 1.65 -1.11
C PHE A 130 -15.13 1.28 0.29
N VAL A 131 -15.60 0.05 0.48
CA VAL A 131 -16.14 -0.41 1.77
C VAL A 131 -15.50 -1.71 2.21
N LEU A 132 -15.22 -1.82 3.52
CA LEU A 132 -14.75 -3.04 4.17
C LEU A 132 -15.40 -3.21 5.54
N PRO A 133 -15.71 -4.43 5.98
CA PRO A 133 -16.22 -4.67 7.33
C PRO A 133 -15.12 -4.75 8.40
N TYR A 134 -13.84 -4.82 8.01
CA TYR A 134 -12.73 -5.03 8.94
C TYR A 134 -11.99 -3.74 9.25
N ASP A 135 -11.55 -3.60 10.50
CA ASP A 135 -10.69 -2.48 10.89
C ASP A 135 -9.40 -2.48 10.08
N CYS A 136 -9.08 -1.30 9.54
CA CYS A 136 -7.96 -1.09 8.64
C CYS A 136 -7.43 0.35 8.66
N GLU A 137 -7.71 1.11 9.72
CA GLU A 137 -7.33 2.51 9.83
C GLU A 137 -5.83 2.72 9.63
N LYS A 138 -5.00 1.85 10.23
CA LYS A 138 -3.53 1.92 10.11
C LYS A 138 -3.06 1.67 8.69
N GLU A 139 -3.65 0.70 8.00
CA GLU A 139 -3.34 0.39 6.60
C GLU A 139 -3.74 1.54 5.67
N ILE A 140 -4.88 2.18 5.94
CA ILE A 140 -5.35 3.34 5.16
C ILE A 140 -4.47 4.56 5.41
N ALA A 141 -4.11 4.85 6.66
CA ALA A 141 -3.17 5.93 6.99
C ALA A 141 -1.83 5.74 6.28
N ALA A 142 -1.27 4.52 6.31
CA ALA A 142 -0.04 4.20 5.59
C ALA A 142 -0.17 4.35 4.06
N LEU A 143 -1.34 4.05 3.49
CA LEU A 143 -1.61 4.29 2.07
C LEU A 143 -1.73 5.78 1.76
N ALA A 144 -2.39 6.55 2.61
CA ALA A 144 -2.56 8.00 2.43
C ALA A 144 -1.22 8.73 2.48
N ASP A 145 -0.36 8.38 3.45
CA ASP A 145 1.02 8.86 3.53
C ASP A 145 1.81 8.50 2.28
N PHE A 146 1.70 7.25 1.83
CA PHE A 146 2.45 6.76 0.69
C PHE A 146 2.09 7.46 -0.63
N PHE A 147 0.81 7.76 -0.83
CA PHE A 147 0.34 8.47 -2.02
C PHE A 147 0.45 10.00 -1.89
N GLU A 148 1.00 10.51 -0.78
CA GLU A 148 1.01 11.95 -0.44
C GLU A 148 -0.39 12.56 -0.60
N ALA A 149 -1.39 11.85 -0.08
CA ALA A 149 -2.82 12.09 -0.28
C ALA A 149 -3.61 12.13 1.04
N ASN A 150 -2.94 12.46 2.15
CA ASN A 150 -3.57 12.56 3.48
C ASN A 150 -4.78 13.50 3.50
N ASP A 151 -4.69 14.64 2.80
CA ASP A 151 -5.78 15.61 2.71
C ASP A 151 -6.86 15.23 1.67
N SER A 152 -6.71 14.07 1.03
CA SER A 152 -7.55 13.64 -0.09
C SER A 152 -8.18 12.27 0.15
N ILE A 153 -7.92 11.61 1.28
CA ILE A 153 -8.48 10.31 1.64
C ILE A 153 -9.11 10.43 3.03
N GLU A 154 -10.39 10.05 3.12
CA GLU A 154 -11.12 10.03 4.37
C GLU A 154 -11.46 8.59 4.78
N TYR A 155 -11.28 8.30 6.07
CA TYR A 155 -11.64 7.04 6.70
C TYR A 155 -12.89 7.25 7.56
N ILE A 156 -14.01 6.66 7.14
CA ILE A 156 -15.30 6.83 7.79
C ILE A 156 -15.74 5.52 8.40
N THR A 157 -16.15 5.57 9.67
CA THR A 157 -16.79 4.43 10.33
C THR A 157 -18.30 4.65 10.34
N ALA A 158 -19.06 3.67 9.82
CA ALA A 158 -20.51 3.75 9.72
C ALA A 158 -21.20 2.49 10.26
N LYS A 159 -22.36 2.65 10.91
CA LYS A 159 -23.16 1.51 11.40
C LYS A 159 -23.98 0.82 10.30
N THR A 160 -24.34 1.56 9.24
CA THR A 160 -25.15 1.07 8.12
C THR A 160 -24.68 1.70 6.81
N LEU A 161 -24.89 0.99 5.70
CA LEU A 161 -24.64 1.47 4.33
C LEU A 161 -25.93 1.83 3.58
N GLY A 162 -27.07 1.81 4.28
CA GLY A 162 -28.38 2.02 3.69
C GLY A 162 -28.74 0.91 2.69
N ASN A 163 -29.29 1.31 1.55
CA ASN A 163 -29.95 0.39 0.61
C ASN A 163 -29.05 -0.71 0.03
N LYS A 164 -27.74 -0.47 -0.06
CA LYS A 164 -26.78 -1.43 -0.63
C LYS A 164 -26.20 -2.39 0.40
N GLU A 165 -26.54 -2.26 1.68
CA GLU A 165 -25.93 -3.02 2.76
C GLU A 165 -26.08 -4.54 2.58
N ARG A 166 -27.25 -5.01 2.14
CA ARG A 166 -27.51 -6.44 1.93
C ARG A 166 -26.58 -7.05 0.89
N GLU A 167 -26.48 -6.43 -0.28
CA GLU A 167 -25.59 -6.86 -1.37
C GLU A 167 -24.12 -6.92 -0.91
N ILE A 168 -23.71 -5.93 -0.10
CA ILE A 168 -22.33 -5.83 0.37
C ILE A 168 -22.05 -6.88 1.44
N LYS A 169 -23.01 -7.20 2.31
CA LYS A 169 -22.91 -8.32 3.26
C LYS A 169 -22.73 -9.66 2.54
N ASP A 170 -23.53 -9.90 1.48
CA ASP A 170 -23.41 -11.12 0.66
C ASP A 170 -22.01 -11.24 0.04
N PHE A 171 -21.45 -10.14 -0.47
CA PHE A 171 -20.07 -10.11 -0.99
C PHE A 171 -19.02 -10.52 0.06
N PHE A 172 -19.21 -10.13 1.32
CA PHE A 172 -18.29 -10.45 2.41
C PHE A 172 -18.61 -11.77 3.13
N ASN A 173 -19.72 -12.44 2.79
CA ASN A 173 -20.26 -13.59 3.52
C ASN A 173 -20.53 -13.28 5.01
N LEU A 174 -21.19 -12.16 5.28
CA LEU A 174 -21.58 -11.68 6.61
C LEU A 174 -23.07 -11.85 6.91
#